data_AF-A0A4Q3DDJ8-F1
#
_entry.id   AF-A0A4Q3DDJ8-F1
#
_cell.length_a   1.000
_cell.length_b   1.000
_cell.length_c   1.000
_cell.angle_alpha   90.00
_cell.angle_beta   90.00
_cell.angle_gamma   90.00
#
_symmetry.space_group_name_H-M   'P 1'
#
loop_
_entity.id
_entity.type
_entity.pdbx_description
1 polymer ?
#
loop_
_entity_poly.entity_id
_entity_poly.type
_entity_poly.pdbx_seq_one_letter_code
_entity_poly.pdbx_strand_id
1 'polypeptide(L)'
;MMALDGEWLGANPLPEPASDTDKNKRGRVLAVGGSRTVPGALRLTGEAAFRAGAGKVQLATPEAACLPLGVAMPEAAVFGLPVNSDGELTGSDLLAEMLERCDACVIGPGMGAKA
;
A
#
# COMPACT_ATOMS: atom_id res chain seq x y z
N MET A 1 -10.41 16.41 -20.44
CA MET A 1 -9.46 16.08 -19.36
C MET A 1 -9.34 17.31 -18.49
N MET A 2 -9.55 17.18 -17.19
CA MET A 2 -9.42 18.32 -16.25
C MET A 2 -7.94 18.54 -15.95
N ALA A 3 -7.47 19.78 -16.00
CA ALA A 3 -6.10 20.12 -15.60
C ALA A 3 -5.99 20.06 -14.07
N LEU A 4 -4.95 19.39 -13.56
CA LEU A 4 -4.62 19.36 -12.13
C LEU A 4 -3.56 20.44 -11.85
N ASP A 5 -3.99 21.69 -11.84
CA ASP A 5 -3.13 22.86 -11.59
C ASP A 5 -3.38 23.47 -10.20
N GLY A 6 -2.77 24.64 -9.94
CA GLY A 6 -2.91 25.32 -8.66
C GLY A 6 -4.32 25.85 -8.38
N GLU A 7 -5.09 26.21 -9.42
CA GLU A 7 -6.48 26.64 -9.26
C GLU A 7 -7.35 25.46 -8.85
N TRP A 8 -7.16 24.31 -9.51
CA TRP A 8 -7.86 23.09 -9.16
C TRP A 8 -7.55 22.66 -7.71
N LEU A 9 -6.28 22.70 -7.30
CA LEU A 9 -5.88 22.36 -5.94
C LEU A 9 -6.44 23.35 -4.91
N GLY A 10 -6.49 24.65 -5.23
CA GLY A 10 -7.09 25.66 -4.37
C GLY A 10 -8.59 25.44 -4.16
N ALA A 11 -9.31 24.98 -5.20
CA ALA A 11 -10.72 24.61 -5.11
C ALA A 11 -10.97 23.25 -4.45
N ASN A 12 -9.95 22.38 -4.40
CA ASN A 12 -10.02 21.01 -3.86
C ASN A 12 -8.87 20.77 -2.86
N PRO A 13 -8.88 21.44 -1.69
CA PRO A 13 -7.80 21.32 -0.72
C PRO A 13 -7.69 19.89 -0.18
N LEU A 14 -6.47 19.51 0.20
CA LEU A 14 -6.22 18.23 0.86
C LEU A 14 -6.92 18.21 2.23
N PRO A 15 -7.40 17.03 2.69
CA PRO A 15 -8.01 16.91 3.99
C PRO A 15 -6.99 17.20 5.10
N GLU A 16 -7.29 18.17 5.97
CA GLU A 16 -6.51 18.42 7.18
C GLU A 16 -7.06 17.59 8.35
N PRO A 17 -6.24 16.76 9.01
CA PRO A 17 -6.66 16.04 10.21
C PRO A 17 -7.00 17.01 11.34
N ALA A 18 -8.20 16.92 11.91
CA ALA A 18 -8.56 17.63 13.13
C ALA A 18 -7.66 17.21 14.31
N SER A 19 -7.57 18.05 15.35
CA SER A 19 -6.69 17.83 16.51
C SER A 19 -6.99 16.54 17.30
N ASP A 20 -8.21 16.01 17.21
CA ASP A 20 -8.65 14.75 17.83
C ASP A 20 -8.60 13.54 16.87
N THR A 21 -7.93 13.69 15.72
CA THR A 21 -7.80 12.65 14.70
C THR A 21 -6.69 11.67 15.09
N ASP A 22 -7.03 10.38 15.13
CA ASP A 22 -6.06 9.31 15.34
C ASP A 22 -5.70 8.58 14.03
N LYS A 23 -4.78 7.61 14.13
CA LYS A 23 -4.38 6.77 13.00
C LYS A 23 -5.50 5.92 12.41
N ASN A 24 -6.62 5.71 13.11
CA ASN A 24 -7.76 4.97 12.58
C ASN A 24 -8.63 5.87 11.71
N LYS A 25 -8.86 7.11 12.16
CA LYS A 25 -9.63 8.12 11.41
C LYS A 25 -8.91 8.61 10.15
N ARG A 26 -7.57 8.59 10.10
CA ARG A 26 -6.78 8.93 8.89
C ARG A 26 -6.76 7.83 7.81
N GLY A 27 -7.57 6.79 7.98
CA GLY A 27 -7.72 5.71 7.01
C GLY A 27 -6.56 4.71 7.00
N ARG A 28 -6.84 3.58 6.37
CA ARG A 28 -5.95 2.44 6.21
C ARG A 28 -5.78 2.10 4.73
N VAL A 29 -4.54 2.17 4.27
CA VAL A 29 -4.15 1.78 2.92
C VAL A 29 -3.63 0.35 2.93
N LEU A 30 -4.15 -0.48 2.04
CA LEU A 30 -3.60 -1.77 1.68
C LEU A 30 -2.87 -1.64 0.34
N ALA A 31 -1.58 -1.92 0.31
CA ALA A 31 -0.80 -2.05 -0.91
C ALA A 31 -0.49 -3.53 -1.16
N VAL A 32 -0.99 -4.08 -2.26
CA VAL A 32 -0.73 -5.46 -2.70
C VAL A 32 0.16 -5.43 -3.93
N GLY A 33 1.31 -6.08 -3.84
CA GLY A 33 2.22 -6.15 -4.97
C GLY A 33 3.62 -6.58 -4.59
N GLY A 34 4.57 -6.20 -5.42
CA GLY A 34 5.92 -6.70 -5.41
C GLY A 34 6.00 -8.10 -6.02
N SER A 35 7.23 -8.51 -6.23
CA SER A 35 7.62 -9.84 -6.66
C SER A 35 8.93 -10.20 -5.96
N ARG A 36 9.39 -11.43 -6.11
CA ARG A 36 10.72 -11.83 -5.59
C ARG A 36 11.85 -10.92 -6.08
N THR A 37 11.71 -10.35 -7.27
CA THR A 37 12.76 -9.52 -7.90
C THR A 37 12.52 -8.02 -7.74
N VAL A 38 11.28 -7.58 -7.49
CA VAL A 38 10.93 -6.14 -7.39
C VAL A 38 10.14 -5.81 -6.11
N PRO A 39 10.61 -6.18 -4.90
CA PRO A 39 9.91 -5.83 -3.65
C PRO A 39 9.95 -4.32 -3.35
N GLY A 40 10.93 -3.59 -3.91
CA GLY A 40 11.09 -2.15 -3.70
C GLY A 40 9.94 -1.29 -4.25
N ALA A 41 9.22 -1.76 -5.28
CA ALA A 41 8.06 -1.05 -5.80
C ALA A 41 7.01 -0.86 -4.70
N LEU A 42 6.75 -1.91 -3.91
CA LEU A 42 5.76 -1.87 -2.85
C LEU A 42 6.20 -0.98 -1.67
N ARG A 43 7.49 -0.95 -1.34
CA ARG A 43 8.05 0.00 -0.36
C ARG A 43 7.74 1.45 -0.78
N LEU A 44 8.02 1.81 -2.03
CA LEU A 44 7.81 3.17 -2.53
C LEU A 44 6.32 3.53 -2.52
N THR A 45 5.45 2.59 -2.86
CA THR A 45 3.99 2.78 -2.74
C THR A 45 3.58 3.02 -1.28
N GLY A 46 4.11 2.24 -0.34
CA GLY A 46 3.81 2.42 1.08
C GLY A 46 4.31 3.76 1.64
N GLU A 47 5.53 4.16 1.27
CA GLU A 47 6.09 5.46 1.65
C GLU A 47 5.24 6.61 1.08
N ALA A 48 4.81 6.51 -0.18
CA ALA A 48 3.93 7.50 -0.79
C ALA A 48 2.57 7.57 -0.06
N ALA A 49 2.00 6.43 0.36
CA ALA A 49 0.76 6.40 1.12
C ALA A 49 0.91 7.11 2.49
N PHE A 50 2.00 6.86 3.22
CA PHE A 50 2.28 7.60 4.46
C PHE A 50 2.47 9.09 4.21
N ARG A 51 3.23 9.48 3.19
CA ARG A 51 3.44 10.89 2.84
C ARG A 51 2.16 11.60 2.39
N ALA A 52 1.21 10.87 1.80
CA ALA A 52 -0.12 11.36 1.48
C ALA A 52 -1.04 11.50 2.71
N GLY A 53 -0.60 11.04 3.89
CA GLY A 53 -1.33 11.21 5.14
C GLY A 53 -2.07 9.97 5.66
N ALA A 54 -1.86 8.79 5.06
CA ALA A 54 -2.49 7.56 5.51
C ALA A 54 -2.17 7.28 6.99
N GLY A 55 -3.21 6.96 7.78
CA GLY A 55 -3.05 6.63 9.19
C GLY A 55 -2.36 5.29 9.43
N LYS A 56 -2.66 4.30 8.58
CA LYS A 56 -2.06 2.98 8.59
C LYS A 56 -1.73 2.55 7.16
N VAL A 57 -0.60 1.88 6.99
CA VAL A 57 -0.20 1.25 5.74
C VAL A 57 0.07 -0.23 5.99
N GLN A 58 -0.56 -1.07 5.18
CA GLN A 58 -0.34 -2.51 5.13
C GLN A 58 0.28 -2.87 3.79
N LEU A 59 1.36 -3.64 3.81
CA LEU A 59 1.99 -4.18 2.61
C LEU A 59 1.70 -5.67 2.52
N ALA A 60 1.08 -6.12 1.44
CA ALA A 60 0.90 -7.54 1.13
C ALA A 60 1.81 -7.90 -0.05
N THR A 61 2.78 -8.78 0.18
CA THR A 61 3.98 -8.96 -0.66
C THR A 61 4.45 -10.41 -0.60
N PRO A 62 5.36 -10.90 -1.48
CA PRO A 62 5.92 -12.24 -1.32
C PRO A 62 6.48 -12.46 0.08
N GLU A 63 6.21 -13.61 0.70
CA GLU A 63 6.70 -13.96 2.06
C GLU A 63 8.20 -13.65 2.25
N ALA A 64 9.02 -13.98 1.25
CA ALA A 64 10.46 -13.75 1.27
C ALA A 64 10.86 -12.25 1.36
N ALA A 65 9.98 -11.34 0.97
CA ALA A 65 10.20 -9.89 1.04
C ALA A 65 9.70 -9.28 2.37
N CYS A 66 8.96 -10.01 3.19
CA CYS A 66 8.36 -9.49 4.42
C CYS A 66 9.38 -8.92 5.40
N LEU A 67 10.40 -9.71 5.75
CA LEU A 67 11.42 -9.29 6.71
C LEU A 67 12.26 -8.11 6.18
N PRO A 68 12.80 -8.13 4.94
CA PRO A 68 13.49 -6.97 4.38
C PRO A 68 12.64 -5.70 4.36
N LEU A 69 11.36 -5.81 4.00
CA LEU A 69 10.44 -4.67 3.99
C LEU A 69 10.11 -4.18 5.39
N GLY A 70 9.89 -5.06 6.35
CA GLY A 70 9.65 -4.70 7.76
C GLY A 70 10.84 -4.01 8.40
N VAL A 71 12.07 -4.37 8.02
CA VAL A 71 13.29 -3.66 8.44
C VAL A 71 13.39 -2.29 7.78
N ALA A 72 13.06 -2.20 6.48
CA ALA A 72 13.19 -0.95 5.71
C ALA A 72 12.08 0.07 5.98
N MET A 73 10.91 -0.36 6.44
CA MET A 73 9.75 0.48 6.72
C MET A 73 9.00 -0.03 7.97
N PRO A 74 9.59 0.16 9.16
CA PRO A 74 9.08 -0.40 10.42
C PRO A 74 7.70 0.14 10.84
N GLU A 75 7.28 1.27 10.29
CA GLU A 75 5.96 1.87 10.53
C GLU A 75 4.82 1.12 9.83
N ALA A 76 5.12 0.31 8.81
CA ALA A 76 4.14 -0.46 8.06
C ALA A 76 3.97 -1.88 8.61
N ALA A 77 2.74 -2.38 8.54
CA ALA A 77 2.47 -3.80 8.77
C ALA A 77 2.71 -4.58 7.48
N VAL A 78 3.53 -5.63 7.51
CA VAL A 78 3.90 -6.41 6.32
C VAL A 78 3.35 -7.83 6.43
N PHE A 79 2.68 -8.28 5.38
CA PHE A 79 1.97 -9.54 5.30
C PHE A 79 2.49 -10.35 4.11
N GLY A 80 2.83 -11.61 4.38
CA GLY A 80 3.33 -12.51 3.37
C GLY A 80 2.22 -13.15 2.58
N LEU A 81 2.40 -13.17 1.28
CA LEU A 81 1.54 -13.83 0.32
C LEU A 81 2.30 -14.96 -0.39
N PRO A 82 1.58 -16.02 -0.77
CA PRO A 82 2.15 -17.08 -1.59
C PRO A 82 2.56 -16.55 -2.97
N VAL A 83 3.56 -17.20 -3.56
CA VAL A 83 4.05 -16.91 -4.92
C VAL A 83 4.10 -18.17 -5.76
N ASN A 84 3.97 -18.00 -7.07
CA ASN A 84 4.19 -19.08 -8.04
C ASN A 84 5.70 -19.33 -8.28
N SER A 85 6.03 -20.26 -9.18
CA SER A 85 7.42 -20.61 -9.53
C SER A 85 8.23 -19.43 -10.08
N ASP A 86 7.56 -18.48 -10.73
CA ASP A 86 8.16 -17.31 -11.34
C ASP A 86 8.40 -16.18 -10.31
N GLY A 87 7.92 -16.37 -9.08
CA GLY A 87 8.06 -15.39 -8.00
C GLY A 87 7.03 -14.27 -8.02
N GLU A 88 5.95 -14.45 -8.76
CA GLU A 88 4.79 -13.58 -8.80
C GLU A 88 3.77 -13.98 -7.74
N LEU A 89 3.04 -13.00 -7.21
CA LEU A 89 2.00 -13.22 -6.24
C LEU A 89 0.92 -14.18 -6.76
N THR A 90 0.31 -14.94 -5.87
CA THR A 90 -0.90 -15.71 -6.15
C THR A 90 -2.01 -15.31 -5.16
N GLY A 91 -3.26 -15.55 -5.53
CA GLY A 91 -4.41 -15.29 -4.66
C GLY A 91 -4.27 -15.96 -3.28
N SER A 92 -4.84 -15.32 -2.26
CA SER A 92 -4.83 -15.79 -0.87
C SER A 92 -6.09 -15.34 -0.15
N ASP A 93 -6.68 -16.22 0.67
CA ASP A 93 -7.83 -15.88 1.51
C ASP A 93 -7.51 -14.77 2.52
N LEU A 94 -6.23 -14.62 2.89
CA LEU A 94 -5.77 -13.52 3.73
C LEU A 94 -6.12 -12.15 3.15
N LEU A 95 -6.10 -12.01 1.82
CA LEU A 95 -6.43 -10.75 1.15
C LEU A 95 -7.89 -10.36 1.37
N ALA A 96 -8.82 -11.31 1.46
CA ALA A 96 -10.23 -11.01 1.67
C ALA A 96 -10.44 -10.25 3.00
N GLU A 97 -9.86 -10.77 4.09
CA GLU A 97 -9.94 -10.12 5.41
C GLU A 97 -9.26 -8.74 5.44
N MET A 98 -8.17 -8.58 4.69
CA MET A 98 -7.46 -7.30 4.60
C MET A 98 -8.26 -6.26 3.82
N LEU A 99 -8.89 -6.68 2.71
CA LEU A 99 -9.72 -5.83 1.85
C LEU A 99 -10.94 -5.31 2.61
N GLU A 100 -11.56 -6.14 3.45
CA GLU A 100 -12.70 -5.74 4.30
C GLU A 100 -12.34 -4.66 5.33
N ARG A 101 -11.07 -4.51 5.68
CA ARG A 101 -10.60 -3.64 6.77
C ARG A 101 -9.81 -2.43 6.28
N CYS A 102 -9.61 -2.28 4.98
CA CYS A 102 -8.92 -1.15 4.37
C CYS A 102 -9.92 -0.12 3.82
N ASP A 103 -9.53 1.14 3.83
CA ASP A 103 -10.32 2.23 3.24
C ASP A 103 -9.93 2.48 1.78
N ALA A 104 -8.70 2.10 1.41
CA ALA A 104 -8.20 2.15 0.05
C ALA A 104 -7.24 1.00 -0.22
N CYS A 105 -7.31 0.43 -1.42
CA CYS A 105 -6.44 -0.64 -1.88
C CYS A 105 -5.73 -0.23 -3.18
N VAL A 106 -4.42 -0.48 -3.24
CA VAL A 106 -3.59 -0.33 -4.44
C VAL A 106 -3.02 -1.70 -4.79
N ILE A 107 -3.31 -2.20 -5.99
CA ILE A 107 -2.88 -3.52 -6.46
C ILE A 107 -2.04 -3.33 -7.72
N GLY A 108 -0.94 -4.07 -7.83
CA GLY A 108 -0.11 -4.08 -9.05
C GLY A 108 1.32 -3.55 -8.94
N PRO A 109 1.71 -2.67 -7.98
CA PRO A 109 3.08 -2.14 -7.95
C PRO A 109 4.13 -3.25 -7.89
N GLY A 110 4.94 -3.40 -8.95
CA GLY A 110 5.99 -4.42 -9.01
C GLY A 110 5.51 -5.85 -9.27
N MET A 111 4.24 -6.05 -9.66
CA MET A 111 3.73 -7.32 -10.16
C MET A 111 4.04 -7.48 -11.65
N GLY A 112 4.36 -8.70 -12.07
CA GLY A 112 4.48 -9.06 -13.48
C GLY A 112 3.11 -9.20 -14.16
N ALA A 113 3.10 -9.21 -15.49
CA ALA A 113 1.87 -9.36 -16.29
C ALA A 113 1.17 -10.73 -16.13
N LYS A 114 1.77 -11.67 -15.39
CA LYS A 114 1.26 -13.03 -15.13
C LYS A 114 1.00 -13.29 -13.63
N ALA A 115 0.95 -12.23 -12.84
CA ALA A 115 0.59 -12.28 -11.44
C ALA A 115 -0.93 -12.49 -11.25
#